data_AF-A0A7S8HAB5-F1
#
_entry.id   AF-A0A7S8HAB5-F1
#
_cell.length_a   1.000
_cell.length_b   1.000
_cell.length_c   1.000
_cell.angle_alpha   90.00
_cell.angle_beta   90.00
_cell.angle_gamma   90.00
#
_symmetry.space_group_name_H-M   'P 1'
#
loop_
_entity.id
_entity.type
_entity.pdbx_description
1 polymer ?
#
loop_
_entity_poly.entity_id
_entity_poly.type
_entity_poly.pdbx_seq_one_letter_code
_entity_poly.pdbx_strand_id
1 'polypeptide(L)'
;MTETTDRHEPASLSRIRAARHLVAAGAARYDPDRHLERLFPEEVFASGKATATAGAARLARLKRALRTERRKGRAGHWSYDLNRHIGLLQAVKAELSGLDGPVRAGRKGD
;
A
#
# COMPACT_ATOMS: atom_id res chain seq x y z
N MET A 1 30.37 -22.70 27.48
CA MET A 1 29.98 -23.39 26.23
C MET A 1 28.60 -22.90 25.86
N THR A 2 28.49 -21.72 25.25
CA THR A 2 27.20 -21.18 24.80
C THR A 2 26.92 -21.78 23.44
N GLU A 3 26.11 -22.84 23.42
CA GLU A 3 25.45 -23.32 22.21
C GLU A 3 24.59 -22.16 21.68
N THR A 4 25.15 -21.40 20.74
CA THR A 4 24.37 -20.57 19.84
C THR A 4 23.55 -21.53 19.00
N THR A 5 22.31 -21.79 19.44
CA THR A 5 21.33 -22.50 18.64
C THR A 5 21.15 -21.72 17.35
N ASP A 6 21.77 -22.18 16.29
CA ASP A 6 21.54 -21.74 14.92
C ASP A 6 20.10 -22.12 14.56
N ARG A 7 19.16 -21.26 14.94
CA ARG A 7 17.76 -21.41 14.55
C ARG A 7 17.69 -21.09 13.07
N HIS A 8 17.83 -22.12 12.24
CA HIS A 8 17.59 -22.06 10.81
C HIS A 8 16.14 -21.61 10.56
N GLU A 9 15.94 -20.33 10.30
CA GLU A 9 14.64 -19.77 9.92
C GLU A 9 14.20 -20.38 8.59
N PRO A 10 12.99 -20.94 8.49
CA PRO A 10 12.50 -21.46 7.22
C PRO A 10 12.36 -20.32 6.21
N ALA A 11 12.80 -20.55 4.97
CA ALA A 11 12.80 -19.53 3.91
C ALA A 11 11.44 -18.85 3.67
N SER A 12 10.33 -19.52 4.00
CA SER A 12 8.97 -18.96 3.94
C SER A 12 8.76 -17.79 4.90
N LEU A 13 9.24 -17.89 6.14
CA LEU A 13 9.13 -16.83 7.15
C LEU A 13 10.00 -15.62 6.78
N SER A 14 11.20 -15.88 6.27
CA SER A 14 12.08 -14.84 5.74
C SER A 14 11.41 -14.04 4.61
N ARG A 15 10.77 -14.71 3.65
CA ARG A 15 10.01 -14.06 2.56
C ARG A 15 8.83 -13.24 3.06
N ILE A 16 8.05 -13.76 4.02
CA ILE A 16 6.93 -13.01 4.62
C ILE A 16 7.44 -11.75 5.32
N ARG A 17 8.55 -11.85 6.06
CA ARG A 17 9.17 -10.70 6.72
C ARG A 17 9.66 -9.66 5.70
N ALA A 18 10.33 -10.10 4.64
CA ALA A 18 10.79 -9.22 3.57
C ALA A 18 9.61 -8.49 2.89
N ALA A 19 8.53 -9.20 2.56
CA ALA A 19 7.33 -8.60 1.98
C ALA A 19 6.68 -7.56 2.93
N ARG A 20 6.59 -7.88 4.22
CA ARG A 20 6.10 -6.95 5.26
C ARG A 20 6.98 -5.70 5.36
N HIS A 21 8.30 -5.88 5.31
CA HIS A 21 9.26 -4.78 5.34
C HIS A 21 9.13 -3.88 4.11
N LEU A 22 9.01 -4.46 2.91
CA LEU A 22 8.78 -3.73 1.66
C LEU A 22 7.51 -2.87 1.72
N VAL A 23 6.40 -3.43 2.22
CA VAL A 23 5.15 -2.68 2.38
C VAL A 23 5.30 -1.57 3.42
N ALA A 24 5.99 -1.81 4.53
CA ALA A 24 6.23 -0.79 5.55
C ALA A 24 7.09 0.37 5.02
N ALA A 25 8.18 0.06 4.33
CA ALA A 25 9.09 1.05 3.77
C ALA A 25 8.41 1.90 2.69
N GLY A 26 7.63 1.29 1.81
CA GLY A 26 6.87 2.02 0.79
C GLY A 26 5.75 2.87 1.39
N ALA A 27 5.05 2.39 2.42
CA ALA A 27 4.04 3.18 3.13
C ALA A 27 4.66 4.44 3.77
N ALA A 28 5.86 4.34 4.34
CA ALA A 28 6.55 5.50 4.92
C ALA A 28 6.92 6.57 3.88
N ARG A 29 7.04 6.20 2.61
CA ARG A 29 7.37 7.07 1.47
C ARG A 29 6.15 7.44 0.62
N TYR A 30 4.96 7.00 1.02
CA TYR A 30 3.75 7.25 0.25
C TYR A 30 3.41 8.74 0.22
N ASP A 31 3.42 9.29 -0.98
CA ASP A 31 2.91 10.62 -1.32
C ASP A 31 1.66 10.46 -2.21
N PRO A 32 0.47 10.90 -1.76
CA PRO A 32 -0.75 10.75 -2.55
C PRO A 32 -0.69 11.53 -3.87
N ASP A 33 0.00 12.67 -3.91
CA ASP A 33 0.06 13.52 -5.11
C ASP A 33 0.88 12.86 -6.22
N ARG A 34 1.87 12.04 -5.85
CA ARG A 34 2.75 11.34 -6.80
C ARG A 34 2.27 9.94 -7.17
N HIS A 35 1.57 9.27 -6.25
CA HIS A 35 1.34 7.83 -6.39
C HIS A 35 -0.09 7.48 -6.79
N LEU A 36 -1.09 8.33 -6.52
CA LEU A 36 -2.49 7.96 -6.80
C LEU A 36 -2.74 7.69 -8.29
N GLU A 37 -2.07 8.41 -9.19
CA GLU A 37 -2.20 8.22 -10.64
C GLU A 37 -1.93 6.78 -11.07
N ARG A 38 -0.86 6.18 -10.54
CA ARG A 38 -0.46 4.82 -10.91
C ARG A 38 -1.28 3.73 -10.21
N LEU A 39 -2.02 4.08 -9.16
CA LEU A 39 -2.80 3.12 -8.38
C LEU A 39 -4.25 2.99 -8.86
N PHE A 40 -4.75 3.97 -9.60
CA PHE A 40 -6.09 3.92 -10.18
C PHE A 40 -5.99 3.80 -11.70
N PRO A 41 -6.92 3.06 -12.35
CA PRO A 41 -7.05 3.12 -13.80
C PRO A 41 -7.20 4.57 -14.25
N GLU A 42 -6.65 4.89 -15.42
CA GLU A 42 -6.62 6.25 -15.97
C GLU A 42 -8.01 6.88 -16.00
N GLU A 43 -9.05 6.13 -16.35
CA GLU A 43 -10.43 6.63 -16.42
C GLU A 43 -10.96 7.05 -15.04
N VAL A 44 -10.54 6.34 -13.98
CA VAL A 44 -10.91 6.64 -12.60
C VAL A 44 -10.14 7.84 -12.08
N PHE A 45 -8.87 7.98 -12.46
CA PHE A 45 -8.03 9.10 -12.05
C PHE A 45 -8.41 10.40 -12.75
N ALA A 46 -8.58 10.38 -14.08
CA ALA A 46 -8.98 11.51 -14.91
C ALA A 46 -10.33 12.10 -14.49
N SER A 47 -11.23 11.29 -13.95
CA SER A 47 -12.52 11.76 -13.42
C SER A 47 -12.43 12.59 -12.13
N GLY A 48 -11.22 12.78 -11.56
CA GLY A 48 -10.99 13.47 -10.28
C GLY A 48 -11.51 12.69 -9.05
N LYS A 49 -12.28 11.62 -9.26
CA LYS A 49 -12.86 10.81 -8.18
C LYS A 49 -11.79 10.13 -7.33
N ALA A 50 -10.60 9.85 -7.87
CA ALA A 50 -9.49 9.25 -7.11
C ALA A 50 -8.72 10.25 -6.25
N THR A 51 -8.63 11.51 -6.67
CA THR A 51 -7.76 12.55 -6.09
C THR A 51 -8.49 13.53 -5.19
N ALA A 52 -9.78 13.79 -5.43
CA ALA A 52 -10.51 14.93 -4.86
C ALA A 52 -11.02 14.76 -3.41
N THR A 53 -10.61 13.75 -2.64
CA THR A 53 -11.17 13.54 -1.29
C THR A 53 -10.14 13.35 -0.19
N ALA A 54 -10.36 14.04 0.93
CA ALA A 54 -9.55 13.93 2.15
C ALA A 54 -9.66 12.55 2.84
N GLY A 55 -8.57 12.18 3.53
CA GLY A 55 -8.39 11.03 4.44
C GLY A 55 -9.32 9.83 4.24
N ALA A 56 -10.44 9.80 4.97
CA ALA A 56 -11.33 8.63 5.04
C ALA A 56 -11.90 8.18 3.67
N ALA A 57 -12.28 9.13 2.81
CA ALA A 57 -12.85 8.82 1.50
C ALA A 57 -11.79 8.32 0.51
N ARG A 58 -10.54 8.80 0.62
CA ARG A 58 -9.40 8.24 -0.14
C ARG A 58 -9.10 6.82 0.33
N LEU A 59 -9.03 6.60 1.64
CA LEU A 59 -8.80 5.27 2.22
C LEU A 59 -9.86 4.26 1.79
N ALA A 60 -11.14 4.65 1.77
CA ALA A 60 -12.23 3.77 1.32
C ALA A 60 -12.04 3.33 -0.15
N ARG A 61 -11.62 4.25 -1.03
CA ARG A 61 -11.34 3.95 -2.44
C ARG A 61 -10.13 3.04 -2.60
N LEU A 62 -9.04 3.32 -1.88
CA LEU A 62 -7.84 2.47 -1.89
C LEU A 62 -8.17 1.04 -1.42
N LYS A 63 -8.96 0.90 -0.34
CA LYS A 63 -9.44 -0.41 0.14
C LYS A 63 -10.29 -1.14 -0.91
N ARG A 64 -11.17 -0.42 -1.63
CA ARG A 64 -11.98 -1.00 -2.72
C ARG A 64 -11.09 -1.47 -3.88
N ALA A 65 -10.16 -0.64 -4.32
CA ALA A 65 -9.20 -0.97 -5.37
C ALA A 65 -8.36 -2.20 -5.01
N LEU A 66 -7.87 -2.28 -3.77
CA LEU A 66 -7.11 -3.43 -3.26
C LEU A 66 -7.94 -4.72 -3.25
N ARG A 67 -9.21 -4.65 -2.83
CA ARG A 67 -10.12 -5.81 -2.86
C ARG A 67 -10.31 -6.34 -4.29
N THR A 68 -10.51 -5.43 -5.25
CA THR A 68 -10.62 -5.79 -6.67
C THR A 68 -9.33 -6.44 -7.18
N GLU A 69 -8.17 -5.85 -6.90
CA GLU A 69 -6.88 -6.38 -7.34
C GLU A 69 -6.59 -7.75 -6.74
N ARG A 70 -6.91 -7.94 -5.46
CA ARG A 70 -6.81 -9.24 -4.79
C ARG A 70 -7.74 -10.29 -5.40
N ARG A 71 -8.95 -9.90 -5.81
CA ARG A 71 -9.89 -10.81 -6.49
C ARG A 71 -9.33 -11.26 -7.84
N LYS A 72 -8.75 -10.34 -8.62
CA LYS A 72 -8.08 -10.65 -9.89
C LYS A 72 -6.94 -11.65 -9.69
N GLY A 73 -6.04 -11.39 -8.73
CA GLY A 73 -4.91 -12.27 -8.45
C GLY A 73 -5.33 -13.69 -8.04
N ARG A 74 -6.39 -13.83 -7.23
CA ARG A 74 -6.93 -15.15 -6.86
C ARG A 74 -7.58 -15.89 -8.03
N ALA A 75 -8.13 -15.16 -8.99
CA ALA A 75 -8.77 -15.74 -10.17
C ALA A 75 -7.77 -16.02 -11.31
N GLY A 76 -6.48 -15.73 -11.14
CA GLY A 76 -5.50 -15.79 -12.24
C GLY A 76 -5.85 -14.85 -13.40
N HIS A 77 -6.58 -13.77 -13.12
CA HIS A 77 -7.10 -12.87 -14.15
C HIS A 77 -5.94 -12.13 -14.84
N TRP A 78 -5.98 -12.06 -16.17
CA TRP A 78 -4.90 -11.49 -17.00
C TRP A 78 -4.53 -10.04 -16.63
N SER A 79 -5.50 -9.25 -16.17
CA SER A 79 -5.29 -7.86 -15.73
C SER A 79 -4.87 -7.71 -14.26
N TYR A 80 -4.40 -8.78 -13.63
CA TYR A 80 -3.77 -8.72 -12.31
C TYR A 80 -2.39 -8.09 -12.41
N ASP A 81 -2.11 -7.12 -11.54
CA ASP A 81 -0.82 -6.45 -11.46
C ASP A 81 -0.29 -6.49 -10.01
N LEU A 82 0.83 -7.22 -9.83
CA LEU A 82 1.52 -7.35 -8.53
C LEU A 82 2.09 -6.01 -8.04
N ASN A 83 2.65 -5.18 -8.93
CA ASN A 83 3.19 -3.87 -8.56
C ASN A 83 2.07 -2.95 -8.09
N ARG A 84 0.94 -2.95 -8.81
CA ARG A 84 -0.27 -2.25 -8.38
C ARG A 84 -0.77 -2.77 -7.03
N HIS A 85 -0.76 -4.08 -6.81
CA HIS A 85 -1.16 -4.67 -5.53
C HIS A 85 -0.28 -4.18 -4.37
N ILE A 86 1.05 -4.22 -4.54
CA ILE A 86 2.01 -3.77 -3.52
C ILE A 86 1.81 -2.27 -3.24
N GLY A 87 1.67 -1.46 -4.28
CA GLY A 87 1.42 -0.02 -4.13
C GLY A 87 0.12 0.29 -3.40
N LEU A 88 -0.96 -0.46 -3.67
CA LEU A 88 -2.23 -0.33 -2.95
C LEU A 88 -2.11 -0.71 -1.47
N LEU A 89 -1.32 -1.74 -1.14
CA LEU A 89 -1.04 -2.11 0.26
C LEU A 89 -0.28 -0.99 0.99
N GLN A 90 0.73 -0.42 0.34
CA GLN A 90 1.54 0.67 0.89
C GLN A 90 0.67 1.92 1.14
N ALA A 91 -0.16 2.30 0.16
CA ALA A 91 -1.06 3.44 0.27
C ALA A 91 -2.12 3.27 1.38
N VAL A 92 -2.78 2.11 1.46
CA VAL A 92 -3.75 1.82 2.54
C VAL A 92 -3.08 1.90 3.90
N LYS A 93 -1.88 1.35 4.05
CA LYS A 93 -1.12 1.39 5.31
C LYS A 93 -0.78 2.82 5.70
N ALA A 94 -0.29 3.63 4.76
CA ALA A 94 0.07 5.03 5.01
C ALA A 94 -1.14 5.87 5.42
N GLU A 95 -2.26 5.72 4.73
CA GLU A 95 -3.51 6.44 5.04
C GLU A 95 -4.08 6.02 6.41
N LEU A 96 -4.01 4.74 6.78
CA LEU A 96 -4.39 4.30 8.13
C LEU A 96 -3.50 4.93 9.21
N SER A 97 -2.18 4.90 9.04
CA SER A 97 -1.25 5.53 9.99
C SER A 97 -1.41 7.05 10.07
N GLY A 98 -1.86 7.71 8.99
CA GLY A 98 -2.19 9.13 8.99
C GLY A 98 -3.48 9.48 9.74
N LEU A 99 -4.40 8.52 9.92
CA LEU A 99 -5.61 8.67 10.74
C LEU A 99 -5.34 8.41 12.22
N ASP A 100 -4.40 7.51 12.53
CA ASP A 100 -4.05 7.13 13.90
C ASP A 100 -2.96 8.04 14.52
N GLY A 101 -2.20 8.77 13.71
CA GLY A 101 -1.21 9.76 14.16
C GLY A 101 -1.82 11.13 14.42
N PRO A 102 -1.13 12.02 15.17
CA PRO A 102 -1.57 13.42 15.27
C PRO A 102 -1.72 13.97 13.84
N VAL A 103 -2.87 14.60 13.56
CA VAL A 103 -3.20 15.22 12.27
C VAL A 103 -1.94 15.95 11.81
N ARG A 104 -1.29 15.44 10.75
CA ARG A 104 -0.13 16.13 10.18
C ARG A 104 -0.67 17.44 9.61
N ALA A 105 -0.55 18.50 10.39
CA ALA A 105 -0.71 19.87 9.93
C ALA A 105 0.10 20.00 8.65
N GLY A 106 -0.58 20.51 7.61
CA GLY A 106 -0.14 20.43 6.24
C GLY A 106 1.35 20.73 6.08
N ARG A 107 2.03 19.85 5.33
CA ARG A 107 3.31 20.21 4.72
C ARG A 107 3.01 21.29 3.68
N LYS A 108 2.94 22.54 4.12
CA LYS A 108 3.18 23.71 3.29
C LYS A 108 4.69 23.95 3.37
N GLY A 109 5.38 23.72 2.26
CA GLY A 109 6.72 24.23 1.98
C GLY A 109 6.65 24.67 0.52
N ASP A 110 6.62 25.98 0.29
CA ASP A 110 7.77 26.89 0.13
C ASP A 110 8.33 26.80 -1.30
#